data_AF-A0A1V5PRZ9-F1
#
_entry.id   AF-A0A1V5PRZ9-F1
#
_cell.length_a   1.000
_cell.length_b   1.000
_cell.length_c   1.000
_cell.angle_alpha   90.00
_cell.angle_beta   90.00
_cell.angle_gamma   90.00
#
_symmetry.space_group_name_H-M   'P 1'
#
loop_
_entity.id
_entity.type
_entity.pdbx_description
1 polymer ?
#
loop_
_entity_poly.entity_id
_entity_poly.type
_entity_poly.pdbx_seq_one_letter_code
_entity_poly.pdbx_strand_id
1 'polypeptide(L)'
;MEKLMEITPEMKTVVKEKAAQVEAEVKKNFDTLYSEWQKFRKTPALRFSGNPVDYCKNKSFDEITKMGSSVIPLLMEKMAEGDFFCLSAVDKIVKEEGLERLKLSPEEMANSEQNRSYYMVKHYNLI
;
A
#
# COMPACT_ATOMS: atom_id res chain seq x y z
N MET A 1 -4.16 -18.09 -16.96
CA MET A 1 -4.17 -17.43 -15.65
C MET A 1 -2.78 -16.83 -15.50
N GLU A 2 -2.64 -15.51 -15.36
CA GLU A 2 -1.32 -14.91 -15.08
C GLU A 2 -0.78 -15.45 -13.77
N LYS A 3 0.53 -15.71 -13.72
CA LYS A 3 1.20 -16.21 -12.52
C LYS A 3 1.26 -15.08 -11.49
N LEU A 4 0.81 -15.35 -10.26
CA LEU A 4 1.01 -14.42 -9.16
C LEU A 4 2.51 -14.35 -8.82
N MET A 5 3.01 -13.13 -8.69
CA MET A 5 4.37 -12.87 -8.27
C MET A 5 4.46 -12.82 -6.75
N GLU A 6 5.64 -13.14 -6.22
CA GLU A 6 5.89 -13.20 -4.79
C GLU A 6 6.95 -12.19 -4.37
N ILE A 7 6.63 -11.38 -3.36
CA ILE A 7 7.57 -10.46 -2.72
C ILE A 7 8.56 -11.29 -1.88
N THR A 8 9.84 -11.25 -2.26
CA THR A 8 10.89 -12.10 -1.67
C THR A 8 11.25 -11.70 -0.24
N PRO A 9 11.88 -12.57 0.57
CA PRO A 9 12.36 -12.22 1.90
C PRO A 9 13.32 -11.01 1.92
N GLU A 10 14.19 -10.89 0.92
CA GLU A 10 15.12 -9.76 0.80
C GLU A 10 14.36 -8.45 0.60
N MET A 11 13.35 -8.48 -0.28
CA MET A 11 12.45 -7.33 -0.49
C MET A 11 11.72 -6.93 0.79
N LYS A 12 11.26 -7.90 1.59
CA LYS A 12 10.60 -7.66 2.88
C LYS A 12 11.55 -7.02 3.90
N THR A 13 12.81 -7.45 3.94
CA THR A 13 13.80 -6.87 4.85
C THR A 13 14.06 -5.40 4.54
N VAL A 14 14.25 -5.04 3.26
CA VAL A 14 14.52 -3.65 2.86
C VAL A 14 13.35 -2.72 3.21
N VAL A 15 12.11 -3.10 2.90
CA VAL A 15 10.95 -2.25 3.27
C VAL A 15 10.78 -2.13 4.78
N LYS A 16 11.08 -3.20 5.54
CA LYS A 16 11.00 -3.20 7.00
C LYS A 16 12.04 -2.27 7.62
N GLU A 17 13.26 -2.25 7.09
CA GLU A 17 14.31 -1.32 7.51
C GLU A 17 13.90 0.13 7.25
N LYS A 18 13.35 0.44 6.06
CA LYS A 18 12.82 1.78 5.74
C LYS A 18 11.65 2.16 6.64
N ALA A 19 10.72 1.24 6.89
CA ALA A 19 9.58 1.44 7.79
C ALA A 19 10.02 1.67 9.25
N ALA A 20 11.14 1.09 9.68
CA ALA A 20 11.70 1.29 11.02
C ALA A 20 12.28 2.70 11.24
N GLN A 21 12.60 3.44 10.17
CA GLN A 21 13.09 4.82 10.24
C GLN A 21 11.98 5.86 10.36
N VAL A 22 10.71 5.46 10.21
CA VAL A 22 9.57 6.38 10.34
C VAL A 22 9.41 6.81 11.79
N GLU A 23 9.16 8.10 12.01
CA GLU A 23 9.00 8.65 13.37
C GLU A 23 7.93 7.93 14.17
N ALA A 24 8.19 7.73 15.48
CA ALA A 24 7.34 6.90 16.34
C ALA A 24 5.90 7.42 16.43
N GLU A 25 5.70 8.73 16.43
CA GLU A 25 4.36 9.33 16.46
C GLU A 25 3.60 9.09 15.14
N VAL A 26 4.28 9.27 13.99
CA VAL A 26 3.72 8.95 12.67
C VAL A 26 3.34 7.48 12.59
N LYS A 27 4.23 6.59 13.03
CA LYS A 27 3.97 5.14 13.07
C LYS A 27 2.76 4.79 13.95
N LYS A 28 2.67 5.35 15.16
CA LYS A 28 1.55 5.11 16.07
C LYS A 28 0.20 5.57 15.47
N ASN A 29 0.18 6.75 14.85
CA ASN A 29 -1.01 7.29 14.20
C ASN A 29 -1.43 6.42 13.01
N PHE A 30 -0.45 6.03 12.18
CA PHE A 30 -0.66 5.11 11.07
C PHE A 30 -1.23 3.76 11.55
N ASP A 31 -0.63 3.11 12.55
CA ASP A 31 -1.05 1.79 13.03
C ASP A 31 -2.51 1.81 13.54
N THR A 32 -2.90 2.90 14.20
CA THR A 32 -4.28 3.11 14.68
C THR A 32 -5.25 3.18 13.50
N LEU A 33 -4.99 4.06 12.54
CA LEU A 33 -5.84 4.24 11.36
C LEU A 33 -5.86 2.99 10.47
N TYR A 34 -4.72 2.33 10.29
CA TYR A 34 -4.59 1.12 9.49
C TYR A 34 -5.40 -0.04 10.11
N SER A 35 -5.40 -0.16 11.44
CA SER A 35 -6.24 -1.14 12.16
C SER A 35 -7.74 -0.87 11.96
N GLU A 36 -8.16 0.39 11.99
CA GLU A 36 -9.55 0.79 11.68
C GLU A 36 -9.93 0.48 10.24
N TRP A 37 -9.01 0.75 9.30
CA TRP A 37 -9.20 0.44 7.89
C TRP A 37 -9.32 -1.07 7.65
N GLN A 38 -8.48 -1.87 8.31
CA GLN A 38 -8.56 -3.34 8.29
C GLN A 38 -9.90 -3.85 8.83
N LYS A 39 -10.43 -3.25 9.90
CA LYS A 39 -11.76 -3.59 10.44
C LYS A 39 -12.87 -3.24 9.45
N PHE A 40 -12.81 -2.06 8.83
CA PHE A 40 -13.76 -1.64 7.80
C PHE A 40 -13.81 -2.66 6.65
N ARG A 41 -12.65 -3.11 6.15
CA ARG A 41 -12.53 -4.08 5.05
C ARG A 41 -13.12 -5.47 5.36
N LYS A 42 -13.31 -5.79 6.64
CA LYS A 42 -13.92 -7.05 7.09
C LYS A 42 -15.43 -6.95 7.28
N THR A 43 -16.05 -5.80 6.99
CA THR A 43 -17.50 -5.63 7.09
C THR A 43 -18.23 -6.52 6.07
N PRO A 44 -19.40 -7.11 6.43
CA PRO A 44 -20.12 -8.01 5.53
C PRO A 44 -20.46 -7.40 4.17
N ALA A 45 -20.74 -6.10 4.11
CA ALA A 45 -21.07 -5.40 2.86
C ALA A 45 -19.93 -5.47 1.83
N LEU A 46 -18.67 -5.36 2.28
CA LEU A 46 -17.51 -5.41 1.38
C LEU A 46 -17.13 -6.82 0.97
N ARG A 47 -17.54 -7.85 1.72
CA ARG A 47 -17.27 -9.25 1.37
C ARG A 47 -17.85 -9.65 0.02
N PHE A 48 -18.92 -8.98 -0.40
CA PHE A 48 -19.59 -9.23 -1.67
C PHE A 48 -19.22 -8.22 -2.77
N SER A 49 -18.37 -7.23 -2.47
CA SER A 49 -17.91 -6.29 -3.50
C SER A 49 -16.78 -6.91 -4.31
N GLY A 50 -16.95 -6.91 -5.63
CA GLY A 50 -15.88 -7.24 -6.58
C GLY A 50 -15.01 -6.03 -6.96
N ASN A 51 -15.29 -4.84 -6.43
CA ASN A 51 -14.58 -3.61 -6.78
C ASN A 51 -13.54 -3.26 -5.69
N PRO A 52 -12.23 -3.34 -5.97
CA PRO A 52 -11.18 -3.00 -5.00
C PRO A 52 -11.28 -1.60 -4.42
N VAL A 53 -11.86 -0.65 -5.17
CA VAL A 53 -12.04 0.74 -4.73
C VAL A 53 -12.98 0.84 -3.52
N ASP A 54 -13.96 -0.06 -3.39
CA ASP A 54 -14.89 -0.03 -2.26
C ASP A 54 -14.20 -0.27 -0.92
N TYR A 55 -13.13 -1.07 -0.93
CA TYR A 55 -12.31 -1.33 0.24
C TYR A 55 -11.54 -0.10 0.73
N CYS A 56 -11.44 0.96 -0.08
CA CYS A 56 -10.75 2.21 0.24
C CYS A 56 -11.72 3.34 0.64
N LYS A 57 -13.04 3.13 0.60
CA LYS A 57 -14.05 4.17 0.87
C LYS A 57 -14.37 4.31 2.36
N ASN A 58 -13.36 4.67 3.17
CA ASN A 58 -13.54 4.90 4.60
C ASN A 58 -12.69 6.07 5.12
N LYS A 59 -13.17 6.72 6.18
CA LYS A 59 -12.46 7.81 6.86
C LYS A 59 -11.01 7.46 7.21
N SER A 60 -10.76 6.25 7.72
CA SER A 60 -9.40 5.83 8.08
C SER A 60 -8.45 5.80 6.88
N PHE A 61 -8.91 5.37 5.70
CA PHE A 61 -8.13 5.45 4.47
C PHE A 61 -7.83 6.91 4.10
N ASP A 62 -8.83 7.78 4.16
CA ASP A 62 -8.64 9.20 3.86
C ASP A 62 -7.64 9.86 4.82
N GLU A 63 -7.71 9.58 6.12
CA GLU A 63 -6.75 10.10 7.10
C GLU A 63 -5.34 9.56 6.87
N ILE A 64 -5.17 8.26 6.55
CA ILE A 64 -3.85 7.72 6.15
C ILE A 64 -3.29 8.49 4.96
N THR A 65 -4.10 8.76 3.93
CA THR A 65 -3.63 9.46 2.74
C THR A 65 -3.27 10.93 3.01
N LYS A 66 -3.92 11.59 3.98
CA LYS A 66 -3.57 12.93 4.44
C LYS A 66 -2.27 13.00 5.24
N MET A 67 -1.81 11.88 5.81
CA MET A 67 -0.49 11.82 6.46
C MET A 67 0.66 11.96 5.45
N GLY A 68 0.36 11.80 4.15
CA GLY A 68 1.29 12.16 3.08
C GLY A 68 2.44 11.18 2.90
N SER A 69 3.52 11.64 2.26
CA SER A 69 4.70 10.82 1.95
C SER A 69 5.36 10.17 3.18
N SER A 70 5.16 10.75 4.37
CA SER A 70 5.73 10.24 5.63
C SER A 70 5.32 8.80 5.97
N VAL A 71 4.17 8.32 5.46
CA VAL A 71 3.67 6.96 5.72
C VAL A 71 3.91 5.98 4.56
N ILE A 72 4.48 6.41 3.44
CA ILE A 72 4.78 5.52 2.30
C ILE A 72 5.63 4.31 2.73
N PRO A 73 6.70 4.44 3.55
CA PRO A 73 7.47 3.27 4.00
C PRO A 73 6.61 2.26 4.76
N LEU A 74 5.65 2.72 5.58
CA LEU A 74 4.74 1.85 6.33
C LEU A 74 3.74 1.15 5.40
N LEU A 75 3.20 1.85 4.40
CA LEU A 75 2.33 1.26 3.38
C LEU A 75 3.06 0.20 2.54
N MET A 76 4.34 0.43 2.21
CA MET A 76 5.19 -0.52 1.50
C MET A 76 5.43 -1.78 2.34
N GLU A 77 5.67 -1.63 3.65
CA GLU A 77 5.75 -2.77 4.57
C GLU A 77 4.45 -3.60 4.55
N LYS A 78 3.28 -2.95 4.61
CA LYS A 78 1.99 -3.66 4.57
C LYS A 78 1.72 -4.35 3.24
N MET A 79 2.10 -3.73 2.11
CA MET A 79 2.07 -4.41 0.81
C MET A 79 2.97 -5.64 0.78
N ALA A 80 4.18 -5.54 1.35
CA ALA A 80 5.11 -6.67 1.44
C ALA A 80 4.59 -7.80 2.33
N GLU A 81 3.73 -7.50 3.30
CA GLU A 81 2.99 -8.46 4.12
C GLU A 81 1.75 -9.05 3.42
N GLY A 82 1.44 -8.60 2.20
CA GLY A 82 0.37 -9.12 1.35
C GLY A 82 -0.87 -8.22 1.23
N ASP A 83 -0.85 -7.02 1.83
CA ASP A 83 -1.97 -6.09 1.72
C ASP A 83 -1.87 -5.21 0.46
N PHE A 84 -2.30 -5.74 -0.67
CA PHE A 84 -2.25 -5.03 -1.96
C PHE A 84 -3.14 -3.77 -2.01
N PHE A 85 -4.13 -3.62 -1.11
CA PHE A 85 -4.97 -2.41 -1.07
C PHE A 85 -4.17 -1.16 -0.69
N CYS A 86 -3.03 -1.32 0.00
CA CYS A 86 -2.12 -0.22 0.31
C CYS A 86 -1.57 0.47 -0.95
N LEU A 87 -1.59 -0.19 -2.12
CA LEU A 87 -1.23 0.44 -3.40
C LEU A 87 -2.10 1.66 -3.68
N SER A 88 -3.42 1.57 -3.45
CA SER A 88 -4.35 2.68 -3.65
C SER A 88 -4.05 3.88 -2.75
N ALA A 89 -3.56 3.64 -1.53
CA ALA A 89 -3.17 4.70 -0.61
C ALA A 89 -1.90 5.41 -1.10
N VAL A 90 -0.90 4.64 -1.55
CA VAL A 90 0.33 5.18 -2.15
C VAL A 90 0.02 6.00 -3.39
N ASP A 91 -0.79 5.48 -4.32
CA ASP A 91 -1.17 6.18 -5.55
C ASP A 91 -1.88 7.52 -5.26
N LYS A 92 -2.73 7.54 -4.24
CA LYS A 92 -3.42 8.76 -3.80
C LYS A 92 -2.44 9.78 -3.22
N ILE A 93 -1.57 9.38 -2.30
CA ILE A 93 -0.54 10.25 -1.70
C ILE A 93 0.36 10.86 -2.78
N VAL A 94 0.92 10.01 -3.65
CA VAL A 94 1.83 10.44 -4.72
C VAL A 94 1.14 11.43 -5.68
N LYS A 95 -0.15 11.19 -6.00
CA LYS A 95 -0.93 12.11 -6.83
C LYS A 95 -1.20 13.44 -6.14
N GLU A 96 -1.56 13.45 -4.87
CA GLU A 96 -1.94 14.65 -4.13
C GLU A 96 -0.73 15.54 -3.80
N GLU A 97 0.42 14.95 -3.51
CA GLU A 97 1.67 15.68 -3.23
C GLU A 97 2.49 16.01 -4.49
N GLY A 98 2.08 15.52 -5.67
CA GLY A 98 2.81 15.76 -6.91
C GLY A 98 4.21 15.10 -6.94
N LEU A 99 4.40 14.03 -6.18
CA LEU A 99 5.66 13.29 -6.14
C LEU A 99 5.92 12.59 -7.47
N GLU A 100 7.20 12.35 -7.77
CA GLU A 100 7.54 11.49 -8.89
C GLU A 100 6.99 10.07 -8.62
N ARG A 101 6.13 9.61 -9.52
CA ARG A 101 5.58 8.25 -9.44
C ARG A 101 6.71 7.25 -9.65
N LEU A 102 6.75 6.22 -8.80
CA LEU A 102 7.33 4.94 -9.20
C LEU A 102 6.50 4.44 -10.38
N LYS A 103 7.01 4.65 -11.59
CA LYS A 103 6.29 4.35 -12.82
C LYS A 103 6.44 2.88 -13.13
N LEU A 104 5.35 2.15 -12.96
CA LEU A 104 5.20 0.84 -13.59
C LEU A 104 5.15 1.01 -15.11
N SER A 105 5.85 0.14 -15.83
CA SER A 105 5.74 0.04 -17.28
C SER A 105 4.30 -0.35 -17.69
N PRO A 106 3.90 -0.11 -18.96
CA PRO A 106 2.59 -0.54 -19.43
C PRO A 106 2.30 -2.03 -19.23
N GLU A 107 3.31 -2.89 -19.35
CA GLU A 107 3.22 -4.33 -19.10
C GLU A 107 2.95 -4.61 -17.61
N GLU A 108 3.73 -3.99 -16.72
CA GLU A 108 3.53 -4.10 -15.27
C GLU A 108 2.17 -3.55 -14.83
N MET A 109 1.66 -2.50 -15.50
CA MET A 109 0.33 -1.93 -15.24
C MET A 109 -0.82 -2.82 -15.72
N ALA A 110 -0.61 -3.63 -16.76
CA ALA A 110 -1.62 -4.52 -17.33
C ALA A 110 -1.90 -5.78 -16.48
N ASN A 111 -1.24 -5.91 -15.33
CA ASN A 111 -1.35 -7.05 -14.42
C ASN A 111 -2.47 -6.88 -13.37
N SER A 112 -2.72 -7.95 -12.61
CA SER A 112 -3.57 -7.91 -11.41
C SER A 112 -3.08 -6.90 -10.37
N GLU A 113 -4.00 -6.37 -9.55
CA GLU A 113 -3.68 -5.48 -8.42
C GLU A 113 -2.56 -6.03 -7.53
N GLN A 114 -2.59 -7.34 -7.26
CA GLN A 114 -1.59 -8.05 -6.47
C GLN A 114 -0.20 -8.01 -7.12
N ASN A 115 -0.13 -8.26 -8.43
CA ASN A 115 1.11 -8.19 -9.19
C ASN A 115 1.63 -6.75 -9.31
N ARG A 116 0.75 -5.75 -9.40
CA ARG A 116 1.15 -4.34 -9.35
C ARG A 116 1.75 -3.96 -8.00
N SER A 117 1.19 -4.45 -6.89
CA SER A 117 1.81 -4.25 -5.56
C SER A 117 3.20 -4.88 -5.47
N TYR A 118 3.40 -6.07 -6.06
CA TYR A 118 4.74 -6.66 -6.17
C TYR A 118 5.70 -5.73 -6.90
N TYR A 119 5.33 -5.24 -8.09
CA TYR A 119 6.21 -4.36 -8.85
C TYR A 119 6.47 -3.06 -8.09
N MET A 120 5.45 -2.47 -7.46
CA MET A 120 5.59 -1.27 -6.65
C MET A 120 6.64 -1.45 -5.53
N VAL A 121 6.57 -2.55 -4.78
CA VAL A 121 7.56 -2.89 -3.74
C VAL A 121 8.93 -3.15 -4.36
N LYS A 122 9.01 -3.81 -5.51
CA LYS A 122 10.26 -4.05 -6.24
C LYS A 122 10.95 -2.74 -6.63
N HIS A 123 10.22 -1.81 -7.25
CA HIS A 123 10.74 -0.50 -7.64
C HIS A 123 11.14 0.34 -6.41
N TYR A 124 10.35 0.31 -5.34
CA TYR A 124 10.66 0.98 -4.08
C TYR A 124 11.90 0.44 -3.36
N ASN A 125 12.23 -0.83 -3.54
CA ASN A 125 13.44 -1.44 -2.96
C ASN A 125 14.73 -1.08 -3.68
N LEU A 126 14.65 -0.58 -4.93
CA LEU A 126 15.81 -0.21 -5.74
C LEU A 126 16.28 1.24 -5.53
N ILE A 127 15.54 2.02 -4.74
CA ILE A 127 15.84 3.40 -4.36
C ILE A 127 16.26 3.49 -2.90
#